data_AF-A0A1I6JJH0-F1
#
_entry.id   AF-A0A1I6JJH0-F1
#
_cell.length_a   1.000
_cell.length_b   1.000
_cell.length_c   1.000
_cell.angle_alpha   90.00
_cell.angle_beta   90.00
_cell.angle_gamma   90.00
#
_symmetry.space_group_name_H-M   'P 1'
#
loop_
_entity.id
_entity.type
_entity.pdbx_description
1 polymer ?
#
loop_
_entity_poly.entity_id
_entity_poly.type
_entity_poly.pdbx_seq_one_letter_code
_entity_poly.pdbx_strand_id
1 'polypeptide(L)'
;MSALPAQSAPSPIRRRAWIPEVLRPAPDRAARSKPRLAYAVIAVGGVAVIALAQLMLSIAVTQGAYEIDGYQLSQAKLSRQQQTLAEDLDRVQSPQYLAGNAEALGMVPNANPVFLRLSDGAVLGQPTAAGGGVAASAALVPNSLISGVPLVTEQPAGETAPVGGQGAGLGGAVAVDPVEPATPPITDSLPTPTTH
;
A
#
# COMPACT_ATOMS: atom_id res chain seq x y z
N MET A 1 -8.50 51.58 -140.74
CA MET A 1 -7.57 50.57 -140.22
C MET A 1 -7.44 50.78 -138.73
N SER A 2 -7.79 49.74 -137.96
CA SER A 2 -7.34 49.45 -136.58
C SER A 2 -7.66 50.43 -135.44
N ALA A 3 -8.60 50.06 -134.58
CA ALA A 3 -8.35 49.91 -133.14
C ALA A 3 -9.47 49.06 -132.50
N LEU A 4 -9.04 48.08 -131.69
CA LEU A 4 -9.81 47.00 -131.09
C LEU A 4 -10.67 47.45 -129.88
N PRO A 5 -11.75 46.72 -129.56
CA PRO A 5 -12.55 46.94 -128.35
C PRO A 5 -11.90 46.32 -127.10
N ALA A 6 -11.88 47.05 -125.98
CA ALA A 6 -11.47 46.53 -124.68
C ALA A 6 -12.69 46.10 -123.87
N GLN A 7 -12.89 44.78 -123.82
CA GLN A 7 -13.79 44.05 -122.94
C GLN A 7 -13.31 44.18 -121.48
N SER A 8 -14.18 44.56 -120.54
CA SER A 8 -13.93 44.34 -119.10
C SER A 8 -14.99 43.41 -118.51
N ALA A 9 -14.52 42.38 -117.82
CA ALA A 9 -15.26 41.23 -117.34
C ALA A 9 -16.02 41.53 -116.02
N PRO A 10 -17.11 40.79 -115.71
CA PRO A 10 -17.90 41.02 -114.51
C PRO A 10 -17.19 40.55 -113.24
N SER A 11 -17.24 41.38 -112.20
CA SER A 11 -16.64 41.12 -110.88
C SER A 11 -17.52 40.20 -110.02
N PRO A 12 -16.99 39.16 -109.37
CA PRO A 12 -17.79 38.25 -108.56
C PRO A 12 -18.16 38.88 -107.20
N ILE A 13 -19.46 38.89 -106.90
CA ILE A 13 -20.04 39.30 -105.63
C ILE A 13 -19.57 38.33 -104.53
N ARG A 14 -18.67 38.78 -103.64
CA ARG A 14 -18.29 38.01 -102.44
C ARG A 14 -19.46 38.00 -101.45
N ARG A 15 -20.11 36.85 -101.30
CA ARG A 15 -21.03 36.59 -100.18
C ARG A 15 -20.23 36.65 -98.88
N ARG A 16 -20.56 37.61 -98.01
CA ARG A 16 -20.01 37.72 -96.66
C ARG A 16 -20.54 36.54 -95.86
N ALA A 17 -19.65 35.62 -95.48
CA ALA A 17 -20.00 34.47 -94.65
C ALA A 17 -20.48 34.97 -93.27
N TRP A 18 -21.65 34.49 -92.86
CA TRP A 18 -22.19 34.67 -91.52
C TRP A 18 -21.33 33.88 -90.53
N ILE A 19 -20.63 34.58 -89.63
CA ILE A 19 -19.81 33.96 -88.58
C ILE A 19 -20.74 33.76 -87.38
N PRO A 20 -21.01 32.51 -86.95
CA PRO A 20 -21.79 32.28 -85.74
C PRO A 20 -20.97 32.69 -84.51
N GLU A 21 -21.55 33.57 -83.69
CA GLU A 21 -21.01 33.96 -82.38
C GLU A 21 -20.97 32.71 -81.49
N VAL A 22 -19.77 32.24 -81.17
CA VAL A 22 -19.58 31.06 -80.31
C VAL A 22 -19.82 31.50 -78.86
N LEU A 23 -20.97 31.15 -78.29
CA LEU A 23 -21.22 31.33 -76.86
C LEU A 23 -20.19 30.49 -76.08
N ARG A 24 -19.30 31.19 -75.38
CA ARG A 24 -18.39 30.57 -74.41
C ARG A 24 -19.19 30.16 -73.18
N PRO A 25 -19.08 28.89 -72.72
CA PRO A 25 -19.62 28.48 -71.44
C PRO A 25 -19.03 29.35 -70.33
N ALA A 26 -19.89 29.92 -69.47
CA ALA A 26 -19.43 30.54 -68.24
C ALA A 26 -18.63 29.50 -67.44
N PRO A 27 -17.47 29.86 -66.85
CA PRO A 27 -16.72 28.90 -66.06
C PRO A 27 -17.61 28.42 -64.93
N ASP A 28 -17.82 27.11 -64.88
CA ASP A 28 -18.49 26.44 -63.78
C ASP A 28 -17.78 26.89 -62.51
N ARG A 29 -18.53 27.50 -61.57
CA ARG A 29 -17.95 27.99 -60.32
C ARG A 29 -17.29 26.79 -59.67
N ALA A 30 -15.95 26.80 -59.66
CA ALA A 30 -15.11 25.78 -59.06
C ALA A 30 -15.77 25.29 -57.78
N ALA A 31 -16.14 24.01 -57.76
CA ALA A 31 -16.77 23.38 -56.61
C ALA A 31 -15.91 23.71 -55.39
N ARG A 32 -16.38 24.65 -54.56
CA ARG A 32 -15.70 25.05 -53.33
C ARG A 32 -15.50 23.77 -52.54
N SER A 33 -14.25 23.36 -52.39
CA SER A 33 -13.89 22.18 -51.61
C SER A 33 -14.46 22.40 -50.22
N LYS A 34 -15.53 21.65 -49.92
CA LYS A 34 -16.24 21.79 -48.65
C LYS A 34 -15.22 21.51 -47.54
N PRO A 35 -15.22 22.25 -46.42
CA PRO A 35 -14.29 22.06 -45.30
C PRO A 35 -14.43 20.70 -44.58
N ARG A 36 -15.12 19.72 -45.19
CA ARG A 36 -15.28 18.35 -44.72
C ARG A 36 -13.95 17.67 -44.41
N LEU A 37 -12.89 17.96 -45.18
CA LEU A 37 -11.55 17.44 -44.88
C LEU A 37 -11.02 18.02 -43.57
N ALA A 38 -11.18 19.34 -43.34
CA ALA A 38 -10.76 19.98 -42.09
C ALA A 38 -11.51 19.41 -40.87
N TYR A 39 -12.82 19.21 -40.98
CA TYR A 39 -13.60 18.57 -39.90
C TYR A 39 -13.18 17.11 -39.65
N ALA A 40 -12.87 16.35 -40.70
CA ALA A 40 -12.40 14.98 -40.56
C ALA A 40 -11.02 14.92 -39.87
N VAL A 41 -10.09 15.81 -40.25
CA VAL A 41 -8.77 15.90 -39.60
C VAL A 41 -8.89 16.31 -38.13
N ILE A 42 -9.76 17.27 -37.81
CA ILE A 42 -10.02 17.67 -36.42
C ILE A 42 -10.64 16.52 -35.63
N ALA A 43 -11.61 15.80 -36.20
CA ALA A 43 -12.25 14.67 -35.53
C ALA A 43 -11.26 13.52 -35.26
N VAL A 44 -10.46 13.13 -36.25
CA VAL A 44 -9.43 12.08 -36.09
C VAL A 44 -8.35 12.53 -35.11
N GLY A 45 -7.91 13.79 -35.20
CA GLY A 45 -6.96 14.38 -34.26
C GLY A 45 -7.48 14.37 -32.82
N GLY A 46 -8.73 14.78 -32.61
CA GLY A 46 -9.38 14.74 -31.30
C GLY A 46 -9.45 13.34 -30.71
N VAL A 47 -9.86 12.34 -31.52
CA VAL A 47 -9.88 10.94 -31.09
C VAL A 47 -8.47 10.44 -30.74
N ALA A 48 -7.46 10.79 -31.54
CA ALA A 48 -6.07 10.42 -31.27
C ALA A 48 -5.54 11.05 -29.96
N VAL A 49 -5.86 12.32 -29.69
CA VAL A 49 -5.48 12.98 -28.42
C VAL A 49 -6.15 12.30 -27.23
N ILE A 50 -7.45 11.98 -27.33
CA ILE A 50 -8.17 11.28 -26.25
C ILE A 50 -7.55 9.90 -25.99
N ALA A 51 -7.24 9.14 -27.04
CA ALA A 51 -6.60 7.82 -26.91
C ALA A 51 -5.21 7.91 -26.25
N LEU A 52 -4.40 8.91 -26.63
CA LEU A 52 -3.10 9.16 -26.00
C LEU A 52 -3.23 9.57 -24.54
N ALA A 53 -4.20 10.43 -24.21
CA ALA A 53 -4.48 10.83 -22.83
C ALA A 53 -4.91 9.64 -21.96
N GLN A 54 -5.76 8.75 -22.49
CA GLN A 54 -6.15 7.51 -21.80
C GLN A 54 -4.95 6.59 -21.56
N LEU A 55 -4.07 6.43 -22.55
CA LEU A 55 -2.86 5.61 -22.40
C LEU A 55 -1.92 6.19 -21.33
N MET A 56 -1.69 7.50 -21.34
CA MET A 56 -0.87 8.17 -20.32
C MET A 56 -1.48 8.04 -18.92
N LEU A 57 -2.80 8.18 -18.79
CA LEU A 57 -3.49 7.97 -17.52
C LEU A 57 -3.36 6.52 -17.05
N SER A 58 -3.50 5.55 -17.95
CA SER A 58 -3.29 4.13 -17.63
C SER A 58 -1.86 3.86 -17.14
N ILE A 59 -0.85 4.47 -17.76
CA ILE A 59 0.56 4.33 -17.36
C ILE A 59 0.80 4.98 -15.99
N ALA A 60 0.25 6.17 -15.76
CA ALA A 60 0.35 6.88 -14.48
C ALA A 60 -0.35 6.11 -13.35
N VAL A 61 -1.53 5.53 -13.60
CA VAL A 61 -2.25 4.66 -12.66
C VAL A 61 -1.44 3.39 -12.37
N THR A 62 -0.79 2.82 -13.39
CA THR A 62 0.06 1.63 -13.22
C THR A 62 1.32 1.94 -12.40
N GLN A 63 1.94 3.11 -12.56
CA GLN A 63 3.09 3.52 -11.72
C GLN A 63 2.67 3.87 -10.28
N GLY A 64 1.54 4.56 -10.12
CA GLY A 64 0.97 4.86 -8.79
C GLY A 64 0.56 3.62 -8.00
N ALA A 65 0.24 2.51 -8.68
CA ALA A 65 -0.05 1.24 -8.02
C ALA A 65 1.17 0.64 -7.30
N TYR A 66 2.39 0.83 -7.82
CA TYR A 66 3.61 0.32 -7.18
C TYR A 66 4.05 1.17 -5.98
N GLU A 67 3.83 2.49 -6.01
CA GLU A 67 4.09 3.35 -4.85
C GLU A 67 3.12 3.07 -3.70
N ILE A 68 1.83 2.88 -4.02
CA ILE A 68 0.80 2.51 -3.04
C ILE A 68 1.10 1.15 -2.39
N ASP A 69 1.61 0.17 -3.16
CA ASP A 69 1.97 -1.16 -2.64
C ASP A 69 3.14 -1.07 -1.64
N GLY A 70 4.13 -0.22 -1.89
CA GLY A 70 5.23 0.05 -0.96
C GLY A 70 4.77 0.66 0.37
N TYR A 71 3.80 1.57 0.34
CA TYR A 71 3.21 2.15 1.55
C TYR A 71 2.33 1.14 2.30
N GLN A 72 1.55 0.31 1.60
CA GLN A 72 0.74 -0.73 2.24
C GLN A 72 1.62 -1.80 2.90
N LEU A 73 2.71 -2.22 2.25
CA LEU A 73 3.67 -3.17 2.82
C LEU A 73 4.34 -2.61 4.09
N SER A 74 4.65 -1.32 4.08
CA SER A 74 5.20 -0.61 5.24
C SER A 74 4.19 -0.53 6.39
N GLN A 75 2.92 -0.22 6.11
CA GLN A 75 1.85 -0.22 7.11
C GLN A 75 1.61 -1.62 7.69
N ALA A 76 1.58 -2.66 6.86
CA ALA A 76 1.44 -4.05 7.32
C ALA A 76 2.62 -4.46 8.20
N LYS A 77 3.85 -4.06 7.85
CA LYS A 77 5.03 -4.30 8.67
C LYS A 77 4.93 -3.59 10.03
N LEU A 78 4.49 -2.33 10.04
CA LEU A 78 4.39 -1.55 11.28
C LEU A 78 3.27 -2.05 12.19
N SER A 79 2.13 -2.44 11.61
CA SER A 79 1.02 -3.05 12.35
C SER A 79 1.43 -4.37 13.00
N ARG A 80 2.18 -5.23 12.29
CA ARG A 80 2.74 -6.46 12.88
C ARG A 80 3.66 -6.17 14.05
N GLN A 81 4.53 -5.15 13.93
CA GLN A 81 5.42 -4.76 15.04
C GLN A 81 4.65 -4.25 16.25
N GLN A 82 3.62 -3.44 16.04
CA GLN A 82 2.76 -2.96 17.13
C GLN A 82 2.07 -4.11 17.85
N GLN A 83 1.56 -5.10 17.11
CA GLN A 83 0.93 -6.27 17.70
C GLN A 83 1.93 -7.08 18.53
N THR A 84 3.13 -7.35 18.01
CA THR A 84 4.17 -8.05 18.78
C THR A 84 4.51 -7.31 20.07
N LEU A 85 4.69 -5.99 20.00
CA LEU A 85 5.04 -5.21 21.18
C LEU A 85 3.90 -5.16 22.22
N ALA A 86 2.65 -5.12 21.75
CA ALA A 86 1.48 -5.20 22.63
C ALA A 86 1.40 -6.57 23.32
N GLU A 87 1.65 -7.67 22.60
CA GLU A 87 1.69 -9.02 23.17
C GLU A 87 2.81 -9.17 24.21
N ASP A 88 3.98 -8.56 23.98
CA ASP A 88 5.08 -8.53 24.94
C ASP A 88 4.72 -7.71 26.19
N LEU A 89 4.06 -6.56 26.01
CA LEU A 89 3.58 -5.73 27.12
C LEU A 89 2.55 -6.49 27.97
N ASP A 90 1.56 -7.11 27.33
CA ASP A 90 0.53 -7.91 28.00
C ASP A 90 1.14 -9.08 28.77
N ARG A 91 2.20 -9.69 28.21
CA ARG A 91 2.96 -10.75 28.89
C ARG A 91 3.61 -10.26 30.19
N VAL A 92 4.30 -9.12 30.16
CA VAL A 92 4.99 -8.56 31.36
C VAL A 92 4.05 -7.84 32.33
N GLN A 93 2.89 -7.39 31.90
CA GLN A 93 1.86 -6.81 32.78
C GLN A 93 0.91 -7.86 33.35
N SER A 94 1.05 -9.11 32.92
CA SER A 94 0.16 -10.19 33.35
C SER A 94 0.23 -10.42 34.88
N PRO A 95 -0.92 -10.64 35.56
CA PRO A 95 -0.97 -10.83 37.01
C PRO A 95 -0.01 -11.90 37.54
N GLN A 96 0.17 -12.97 36.77
CA GLN A 96 1.05 -14.09 37.07
C GLN A 96 2.53 -13.74 36.96
N TYR A 97 2.92 -12.92 35.98
CA TYR A 97 4.28 -12.41 35.90
C TYR A 97 4.58 -11.43 37.04
N LEU A 98 3.62 -10.56 37.37
CA LEU A 98 3.74 -9.65 38.51
C LEU A 98 3.81 -10.40 39.84
N ALA A 99 2.99 -11.44 40.04
CA ALA A 99 3.03 -12.28 41.23
C ALA A 99 4.38 -13.01 41.36
N GLY A 100 4.91 -13.59 40.27
CA GLY A 100 6.22 -14.22 40.28
C GLY A 100 7.34 -13.24 40.63
N ASN A 101 7.31 -12.02 40.07
CA ASN A 101 8.28 -10.97 40.43
C ASN A 101 8.12 -10.49 41.87
N ALA A 102 6.89 -10.37 42.36
CA ALA A 102 6.62 -10.02 43.75
C ALA A 102 7.19 -11.07 44.71
N GLU A 103 6.97 -12.35 44.40
CA GLU A 103 7.52 -13.49 45.15
C GLU A 103 9.06 -13.51 45.09
N ALA A 104 9.66 -13.23 43.94
CA ALA A 104 11.11 -13.12 43.80
C ALA A 104 11.71 -11.99 44.66
N LEU A 105 10.94 -10.91 44.89
CA LEU A 105 11.29 -9.83 45.82
C LEU A 105 10.96 -10.14 47.28
N GLY A 106 10.45 -11.33 47.59
CA GLY A 106 10.09 -11.78 48.94
C GLY A 106 8.70 -11.37 49.41
N MET A 107 7.84 -10.83 48.53
CA MET A 107 6.45 -10.59 48.85
C MET A 107 5.66 -11.91 48.81
N VAL A 108 4.64 -12.04 49.66
CA VAL A 108 3.83 -13.26 49.77
C VAL A 108 2.36 -12.90 49.52
N PRO A 109 1.63 -13.65 48.67
CA PRO A 109 0.21 -13.40 48.44
C PRO A 109 -0.59 -13.69 49.72
N ASN A 110 -1.46 -12.75 50.10
CA ASN A 110 -2.40 -12.99 51.20
C ASN A 110 -3.73 -13.53 50.67
N ALA A 111 -3.97 -14.84 50.82
CA ALA A 111 -5.24 -15.47 50.46
C ALA A 111 -6.40 -15.12 51.41
N ASN A 112 -6.10 -14.65 52.63
CA ASN A 112 -7.09 -14.38 53.67
C ASN A 112 -6.92 -12.96 54.23
N PRO A 113 -7.37 -11.91 53.50
CA PRO A 113 -7.30 -10.54 53.99
C PRO A 113 -8.22 -10.33 55.20
N VAL A 114 -7.75 -9.53 56.16
CA VAL A 114 -8.49 -9.13 57.35
C VAL A 114 -8.74 -7.62 57.26
N PHE A 115 -9.96 -7.18 57.58
CA PHE A 115 -10.37 -5.80 57.37
C PHE A 115 -10.46 -5.05 58.70
N LEU A 116 -10.03 -3.79 58.72
CA LEU A 116 -10.25 -2.88 59.85
C LEU A 116 -11.49 -2.03 59.57
N ARG A 117 -12.46 -2.07 60.47
CA ARG A 117 -13.62 -1.19 60.42
C ARG A 117 -13.27 0.14 61.10
N LEU A 118 -13.18 1.22 60.32
CA LEU A 118 -12.69 2.52 60.79
C LEU A 118 -13.61 3.21 61.82
N SER A 119 -14.91 2.87 61.82
CA SER A 119 -15.89 3.50 62.72
C SER A 119 -15.70 3.12 64.19
N ASP A 120 -15.21 1.91 64.44
CA ASP A 120 -15.15 1.31 65.78
C ASP A 120 -13.83 0.59 66.06
N GLY A 121 -12.89 0.61 65.11
CA GLY A 121 -11.58 -0.04 65.24
C GLY A 121 -11.65 -1.56 65.27
N ALA A 122 -12.80 -2.16 64.95
CA ALA A 122 -12.96 -3.61 65.00
C ALA A 122 -12.21 -4.28 63.83
N VAL A 123 -11.45 -5.32 64.17
CA VAL A 123 -10.76 -6.17 63.19
C VAL A 123 -11.68 -7.33 62.82
N LEU A 124 -12.03 -7.42 61.53
CA LEU A 124 -12.93 -8.43 60.99
C LEU A 124 -12.12 -9.54 60.32
N GLY A 125 -11.99 -10.67 61.03
CA GLY A 125 -11.24 -11.85 60.60
C GLY A 125 -10.19 -12.27 61.63
N GLN A 126 -9.42 -13.32 61.32
CA GLN A 126 -8.33 -13.78 62.18
C GLN A 126 -6.99 -13.39 61.54
N PRO A 127 -6.23 -12.44 62.12
CA PRO A 127 -4.92 -12.06 61.62
C PRO A 127 -3.97 -13.27 61.67
N THR A 128 -3.52 -13.72 60.50
CA THR A 128 -2.52 -14.77 60.37
C THR A 128 -1.48 -14.29 59.36
N ALA A 129 -0.21 -14.57 59.63
CA ALA A 129 0.86 -14.27 58.69
C ALA A 129 0.58 -14.98 57.35
N ALA A 130 0.74 -14.28 56.23
CA ALA A 130 0.57 -14.88 54.92
C ALA A 130 1.59 -16.04 54.77
N GLY A 131 1.08 -17.24 54.49
CA GLY A 131 1.92 -18.41 54.26
C GLY A 131 2.61 -18.29 52.91
N GLY A 132 3.93 -18.17 52.92
CA GLY A 132 4.74 -18.24 51.70
C GLY A 132 4.70 -19.65 51.12
N GLY A 133 4.59 -19.78 49.80
CA GLY A 133 4.75 -21.04 49.09
C GLY A 133 3.74 -21.28 47.97
N VAL A 134 4.00 -22.35 47.20
CA VAL A 134 3.26 -22.80 46.01
C VAL A 134 1.73 -22.87 46.16
N ALA A 135 1.20 -22.98 47.37
CA ALA A 135 -0.24 -22.98 47.63
C ALA A 135 -0.88 -21.59 47.46
N ALA A 136 -0.15 -20.50 47.69
CA ALA A 136 -0.64 -19.13 47.49
C ALA A 136 -0.73 -18.79 46.00
N SER A 137 0.20 -19.32 45.20
CA SER A 137 0.23 -19.20 43.75
C SER A 137 -0.69 -20.22 43.05
N ALA A 138 -1.25 -21.20 43.77
CA ALA A 138 -2.16 -22.22 43.21
C ALA A 138 -3.51 -21.66 42.74
N ALA A 139 -3.90 -20.46 43.20
CA ALA A 139 -5.07 -19.76 42.70
C ALA A 139 -4.84 -19.07 41.35
N LEU A 140 -3.59 -18.98 40.88
CA LEU A 140 -3.27 -18.39 39.58
C LEU A 140 -3.42 -19.43 38.47
N VAL A 141 -4.00 -19.00 37.35
CA VAL A 141 -4.06 -19.81 36.13
C VAL A 141 -2.67 -19.79 35.47
N PRO A 142 -2.08 -20.96 35.15
CA PRO A 142 -0.78 -21.03 34.52
C PRO A 142 -0.82 -20.36 33.14
N ASN A 143 0.21 -19.58 32.83
CA ASN A 143 0.40 -18.98 31.51
C ASN A 143 1.71 -19.46 30.92
N SER A 144 1.65 -20.15 29.78
CA SER A 144 2.84 -20.60 29.06
C SER A 144 3.58 -19.47 28.36
N LEU A 145 2.94 -18.31 28.16
CA LEU A 145 3.57 -17.18 27.49
C LEU A 145 4.66 -16.53 28.34
N ILE A 146 4.62 -16.65 29.67
CA ILE A 146 5.65 -16.10 30.56
C ILE A 146 6.88 -17.01 30.69
N SER A 147 6.84 -18.23 30.12
CA SER A 147 7.97 -19.16 30.15
C SER A 147 9.16 -18.58 29.37
N GLY A 148 10.28 -18.34 30.07
CA GLY A 148 11.50 -17.77 29.50
C GLY A 148 11.63 -16.25 29.59
N VAL A 149 10.67 -15.56 30.22
CA VAL A 149 10.86 -14.14 30.59
C VAL A 149 11.60 -14.09 31.94
N PRO A 150 12.79 -13.45 32.02
CA PRO A 150 13.56 -13.41 33.26
C PRO A 150 12.82 -12.59 34.32
N LEU A 151 12.86 -13.06 35.57
CA LEU A 151 12.30 -12.31 36.68
C LEU A 151 13.23 -11.13 37.03
N VAL A 152 12.70 -10.14 37.76
CA VAL A 152 13.43 -8.94 38.20
C VAL A 152 14.73 -9.27 38.96
N THR A 153 14.81 -10.44 39.61
CA THR A 153 16.01 -10.91 40.32
C THR A 153 17.06 -11.56 39.42
N GLU A 154 16.68 -12.01 38.23
CA GLU A 154 17.58 -12.59 37.22
C GLU A 154 18.02 -11.56 36.18
N GLN A 155 17.31 -10.43 36.10
CA GLN A 155 17.70 -9.30 35.28
C GLN A 155 19.00 -8.69 35.83
N PRO A 156 20.09 -8.58 35.04
CA PRO A 156 21.33 -7.98 35.50
C PRO A 156 21.06 -6.54 35.99
N ALA A 157 21.60 -6.20 37.16
CA ALA A 157 21.49 -4.89 37.78
C ALA A 157 22.22 -3.84 36.93
N GLY A 158 21.53 -3.30 35.92
CA GLY A 158 22.08 -2.36 34.94
C GLY A 158 21.06 -1.82 33.95
N GLU A 159 20.07 -2.64 33.54
CA GLU A 159 18.99 -2.20 32.65
C GLU A 159 17.79 -1.64 33.44
N THR A 160 17.97 -0.51 34.13
CA THR A 160 16.81 0.37 34.34
C THR A 160 16.67 1.23 33.09
N ALA A 161 15.86 0.76 32.14
CA ALA A 161 15.41 1.62 31.05
C ALA A 161 14.79 2.88 31.68
N PRO A 162 15.19 4.10 31.29
CA PRO A 162 14.65 5.31 31.87
C PRO A 162 13.14 5.33 31.61
N VAL A 163 12.36 5.58 32.67
CA VAL A 163 10.94 5.93 32.56
C VAL A 163 10.89 7.30 31.89
N GLY A 164 10.87 7.29 30.56
CA GLY A 164 10.88 8.48 29.72
C GLY A 164 10.88 8.03 28.27
N GLY A 165 9.75 8.21 27.59
CA GLY A 165 9.62 7.83 26.19
C GLY A 165 10.60 8.60 25.31
N GLN A 166 11.66 7.96 24.86
CA GLN A 166 12.40 8.35 23.67
C GLN A 166 12.95 7.10 22.98
N GLY A 167 12.59 6.94 21.71
CA GLY A 167 13.22 5.96 20.84
C GLY A 167 14.67 6.34 20.56
N ALA A 168 15.57 5.38 20.75
CA ALA A 168 16.87 5.24 20.10
C ALA A 168 17.24 3.75 20.27
N GLY A 169 17.55 2.97 19.25
CA GLY A 169 18.30 3.32 18.06
C GLY A 169 19.71 2.73 18.17
N LEU A 170 19.80 1.44 17.85
CA LEU A 170 20.89 0.72 17.16
C LEU A 170 22.29 0.57 17.80
N GLY A 171 22.72 -0.70 17.83
CA GLY A 171 24.10 -1.14 17.62
C GLY A 171 24.86 -1.47 18.91
N GLY A 172 25.47 -2.62 19.12
CA GLY A 172 25.69 -3.80 18.27
C GLY A 172 26.77 -4.64 18.95
N ALA A 173 26.68 -5.95 18.85
CA ALA A 173 27.82 -6.84 19.03
C ALA A 173 27.57 -8.10 18.18
N VAL A 174 28.00 -7.98 16.93
CA VAL A 174 28.27 -9.09 16.05
C VAL A 174 29.43 -9.88 16.67
N ALA A 175 29.15 -11.05 17.22
CA ALA A 175 30.16 -12.08 17.42
C ALA A 175 29.97 -13.13 16.31
N VAL A 176 30.83 -13.04 15.29
CA VAL A 176 31.00 -14.08 14.27
C VAL A 176 31.88 -15.15 14.90
N ASP A 177 31.30 -16.32 15.17
CA ASP A 177 32.04 -17.57 15.27
C ASP A 177 31.52 -18.50 14.15
N PRO A 178 32.41 -19.11 13.34
CA PRO A 178 31.99 -19.96 12.24
C PRO A 178 31.64 -21.36 12.76
N VAL A 179 30.35 -21.70 12.81
CA VAL A 179 29.89 -23.08 13.06
C VAL A 179 29.21 -23.61 11.79
N GLU A 180 29.86 -24.64 11.27
CA GLU A 180 29.50 -25.57 10.20
C GLU A 180 28.01 -26.01 10.23
N PRO A 181 27.32 -26.11 9.07
CA PRO A 181 25.90 -26.45 9.04
C PRO A 181 25.67 -27.95 9.27
N ALA A 182 25.44 -28.34 10.52
CA ALA A 182 24.87 -29.64 10.84
C ALA A 182 23.33 -29.58 10.72
N THR A 183 22.79 -30.26 9.71
CA THR A 183 21.36 -30.51 9.55
C THR A 183 20.83 -31.37 10.70
N PRO A 184 19.80 -30.95 11.46
CA PRO A 184 19.12 -31.85 12.38
C PRO A 184 18.25 -32.87 11.61
N PRO A 185 18.18 -34.14 12.03
CA PRO A 185 17.25 -35.10 11.44
C PRO A 185 15.81 -34.69 11.79
N ILE A 186 15.01 -34.44 10.75
CA ILE A 186 13.55 -34.28 10.84
C ILE A 186 12.94 -35.66 11.10
N THR A 187 12.84 -36.03 12.36
CA THR A 187 12.06 -37.18 12.84
C THR A 187 11.03 -36.69 13.84
N ASP A 188 9.98 -36.03 13.35
CA ASP A 188 8.68 -36.03 14.03
C ASP A 188 7.58 -35.71 13.01
N SER A 189 6.93 -36.76 12.54
CA SER A 189 5.74 -36.70 11.71
C SER A 189 4.57 -36.21 12.55
N LEU A 190 4.01 -35.04 12.21
CA LEU A 190 2.74 -34.59 12.78
C LEU A 190 1.64 -35.63 12.45
N PRO A 191 0.82 -36.06 13.43
CA PRO A 191 -0.35 -36.88 13.13
C PRO A 191 -1.37 -36.07 12.33
N THR A 192 -1.82 -36.63 11.20
CA THR A 192 -2.91 -36.05 10.40
C THR A 192 -4.25 -36.25 11.13
N PRO A 193 -5.17 -35.27 11.09
CA PRO A 193 -6.48 -35.42 11.74
C PRO A 193 -7.34 -36.42 10.96
N THR A 194 -7.68 -37.54 11.61
CA THR A 194 -8.71 -38.48 11.17
C THR A 194 -10.08 -37.81 11.29
N THR A 195 -10.77 -37.64 10.16
CA THR A 195 -12.20 -37.30 10.14
C THR A 195 -13.01 -38.59 10.29
N HIS A 196 -13.96 -38.61 11.22
CA HIS A 196 -15.06 -39.58 11.29
C HIS A 196 -16.33 -38.95 10.74
#